data_AF-A0A7X7SI66-F1
#
_entry.id   AF-A0A7X7SI66-F1
#
_cell.length_a   1.000
_cell.length_b   1.000
_cell.length_c   1.000
_cell.angle_alpha   90.00
_cell.angle_beta   90.00
_cell.angle_gamma   90.00
#
_symmetry.space_group_name_H-M   'P 1'
#
loop_
_entity.id
_entity.type
_entity.pdbx_description
1 polymer ?
#
loop_
_entity_poly.entity_id
_entity_poly.type
_entity_poly.pdbx_seq_one_letter_code
_entity_poly.pdbx_strand_id
1 'polypeptide(L)'
;MTILDEHRMDAPCDVCFRVAADVERWPEILPHYRWVRFRERRGFGTGRVEMAAWRDFGGPLRYPTWWVSDMHVDPDEPAVYYRHVDGITRGMEVKWMFEPRADGST
;
A
#
# COMPACT_ATOMS: atom_id res chain seq x y z
N MET A 1 -7.61 -17.45 4.37
CA MET A 1 -6.22 -17.80 4.03
C MET A 1 -5.40 -16.53 4.20
N THR A 2 -4.36 -16.58 5.02
CA THR A 2 -3.45 -15.45 5.24
C THR A 2 -2.16 -15.71 4.48
N ILE A 3 -1.68 -14.69 3.76
CA ILE A 3 -0.38 -14.73 3.09
C ILE A 3 0.49 -13.72 3.83
N LEU A 4 1.67 -14.15 4.26
CA LEU A 4 2.69 -13.32 4.87
C LEU A 4 3.89 -13.26 3.93
N ASP A 5 4.37 -12.06 3.67
CA ASP A 5 5.55 -11.77 2.88
C ASP A 5 6.37 -10.72 3.65
N GLU A 6 7.67 -10.94 3.76
CA GLU A 6 8.55 -10.16 4.64
C GLU A 6 9.81 -9.76 3.88
N HIS A 7 10.18 -8.50 4.03
CA HIS A 7 11.36 -7.93 3.39
C HIS A 7 12.09 -7.02 4.36
N ARG A 8 13.41 -7.03 4.28
CA ARG A 8 14.28 -6.08 4.99
C ARG A 8 14.56 -4.87 4.10
N MET A 9 14.41 -3.68 4.66
CA MET A 9 14.72 -2.42 3.98
C MET A 9 15.90 -1.73 4.66
N ASP A 10 16.92 -1.37 3.88
CA ASP A 10 18.07 -0.59 4.38
C ASP A 10 17.72 0.90 4.50
N ALA A 11 16.71 1.19 5.32
CA ALA A 11 16.23 2.52 5.60
C ALA A 11 15.53 2.56 6.99
N PRO A 12 15.49 3.73 7.64
CA PRO A 12 14.76 3.89 8.90
C PRO A 12 13.27 3.55 8.79
N CYS A 13 12.72 2.97 9.86
CA CYS A 13 11.33 2.54 9.96
C CYS A 13 10.32 3.68 9.68
N ASP A 14 10.58 4.89 10.18
CA ASP A 14 9.71 6.05 9.96
C ASP A 14 9.68 6.50 8.49
N VAL A 15 10.79 6.30 7.76
CA VAL A 15 10.88 6.60 6.34
C VAL A 15 10.09 5.57 5.54
N CYS A 16 10.31 4.28 5.80
CA CYS A 16 9.59 3.19 5.14
C CYS A 16 8.08 3.33 5.34
N PHE A 17 7.65 3.57 6.58
CA PHE A 17 6.24 3.81 6.92
C PHE A 17 5.67 5.00 6.16
N ARG A 18 6.36 6.16 6.15
CA ARG A 18 5.86 7.36 5.44
C ARG A 18 5.74 7.14 3.94
N VAL A 19 6.69 6.46 3.31
CA VAL A 19 6.64 6.13 1.88
C VAL A 19 5.48 5.19 1.57
N ALA A 20 5.23 4.20 2.42
CA ALA A 20 4.09 3.31 2.26
C ALA A 20 2.75 4.01 2.47
N ALA A 21 2.65 4.90 3.47
CA ALA A 21 1.43 5.65 3.78
C ALA A 21 1.11 6.76 2.76
N ASP A 22 2.11 7.33 2.07
CA ASP A 22 1.91 8.38 1.06
C ASP A 22 1.54 7.79 -0.32
N VAL A 23 0.39 7.13 -0.33
CA VAL A 23 -0.05 6.25 -1.44
C VAL A 23 -0.22 6.96 -2.78
N GLU A 24 -0.51 8.26 -2.81
CA GLU A 24 -0.65 9.00 -4.07
C GLU A 24 0.67 9.19 -4.81
N ARG A 25 1.80 9.10 -4.10
CA ARG A 25 3.15 9.16 -4.67
C ARG A 25 3.65 7.82 -5.18
N TRP A 26 2.94 6.72 -4.92
CA TRP A 26 3.34 5.40 -5.37
C TRP A 26 3.63 5.31 -6.88
N PRO A 27 2.88 5.95 -7.80
CA PRO A 27 3.23 5.94 -9.22
C PRO A 27 4.62 6.50 -9.55
N GLU A 28 5.21 7.32 -8.67
CA GLU A 28 6.58 7.84 -8.84
C GLU A 28 7.66 6.76 -8.66
N ILE A 29 7.37 5.74 -7.85
CA ILE A 29 8.35 4.72 -7.42
C ILE A 29 7.94 3.28 -7.77
N LEU A 30 6.67 3.05 -8.12
CA LEU A 30 6.10 1.77 -8.49
C LEU A 30 5.50 1.88 -9.91
N PRO A 31 6.28 1.65 -10.99
CA PRO A 31 5.86 1.87 -12.38
C PRO A 31 4.66 1.03 -12.86
N HIS A 32 4.25 0.05 -12.06
CA HIS A 32 3.06 -0.74 -12.34
C HIS A 32 1.76 -0.05 -11.87
N TYR A 33 1.84 0.90 -10.95
CA TYR A 33 0.70 1.74 -10.61
C TYR A 33 0.44 2.78 -11.69
N ARG A 34 -0.82 2.86 -12.14
CA ARG A 34 -1.28 3.89 -13.09
C ARG A 34 -1.69 5.16 -12.34
N TRP A 35 -2.41 4.98 -11.23
CA TRP A 35 -2.73 6.05 -10.30
C TRP A 35 -3.10 5.48 -8.94
N VAL A 36 -2.97 6.34 -7.93
CA VAL A 36 -3.59 6.20 -6.62
C VAL A 36 -4.13 7.57 -6.24
N ARG A 37 -5.38 7.63 -5.78
CA ARG A 37 -6.07 8.91 -5.51
C ARG A 37 -7.00 8.77 -4.33
N PHE A 38 -6.95 9.72 -3.40
CA PHE A 38 -7.99 9.79 -2.37
C PHE A 38 -9.32 10.25 -2.96
N ARG A 39 -10.36 9.43 -2.80
CA ARG A 39 -11.76 9.82 -3.03
C ARG A 39 -12.29 10.64 -1.86
N GLU A 40 -11.79 10.34 -0.66
CA GLU A 40 -12.07 11.08 0.56
C GLU A 40 -10.81 11.02 1.43
N ARG A 41 -10.24 12.17 1.80
CA ARG A 41 -9.07 12.25 2.69
C ARG A 41 -9.51 12.72 4.06
N ARG A 42 -9.19 11.94 5.10
CA ARG A 42 -9.48 12.27 6.50
C ARG A 42 -8.21 12.59 7.30
N GLY A 43 -7.04 12.25 6.78
CA GLY A 43 -5.74 12.54 7.37
C GLY A 43 -4.60 12.02 6.51
N PHE A 44 -3.37 12.13 6.99
CA PHE A 44 -2.23 11.46 6.36
C PHE A 44 -2.46 9.94 6.41
N GLY A 45 -2.32 9.27 5.27
CA GLY A 45 -2.56 7.82 5.16
C GLY A 45 -3.96 7.34 5.57
N THR A 46 -4.95 8.23 5.69
CA THR A 46 -6.28 7.86 6.21
C THR A 46 -7.39 8.43 5.35
N GLY A 47 -8.28 7.55 4.89
CA GLY A 47 -9.40 7.92 4.03
C GLY A 47 -9.86 6.79 3.13
N ARG A 48 -10.63 7.13 2.10
CA ARG A 48 -11.01 6.22 1.03
C ARG A 48 -10.16 6.48 -0.20
N VAL A 49 -9.46 5.46 -0.65
CA VAL A 49 -8.48 5.56 -1.74
C VAL A 49 -8.88 4.68 -2.91
N GLU A 50 -8.83 5.22 -4.12
CA GLU A 50 -8.91 4.47 -5.36
C GLU A 50 -7.51 4.17 -5.88
N MET A 51 -7.30 2.94 -6.30
CA MET A 51 -6.04 2.45 -6.80
C MET A 51 -6.24 1.76 -8.15
N ALA A 52 -5.31 1.99 -9.07
CA ALA A 52 -5.29 1.29 -10.35
C ALA A 52 -3.87 0.92 -10.74
N ALA A 53 -3.70 -0.34 -11.13
CA ALA A 53 -2.40 -0.89 -11.47
C ALA A 53 -2.49 -1.78 -12.72
N TRP A 54 -1.34 -2.07 -13.28
CA TRP A 54 -1.15 -3.13 -14.25
C TRP A 54 -0.69 -4.39 -13.53
N ARG A 55 -1.36 -5.51 -13.77
CA ARG A 55 -0.92 -6.83 -13.32
C ARG A 55 -0.27 -7.58 -14.47
N ASP A 56 0.86 -8.20 -14.14
CA ASP A 56 1.54 -9.14 -15.00
C ASP A 56 1.14 -10.56 -14.58
N PHE A 57 0.83 -11.41 -15.55
CA PHE A 57 0.48 -12.81 -15.36
C PHE A 57 1.48 -13.75 -16.08
N GLY A 58 2.71 -13.28 -16.32
CA GLY A 58 3.78 -14.06 -16.95
C GLY A 58 3.66 -14.15 -18.48
N GLY A 59 2.92 -13.23 -19.11
CA GLY A 59 2.69 -13.19 -20.56
C GLY A 59 2.92 -11.79 -21.15
N PRO A 60 2.85 -11.62 -22.48
CA PRO A 60 3.18 -10.35 -23.14
C PRO A 60 2.15 -9.23 -22.88
N LEU A 61 0.99 -9.56 -22.31
CA LEU A 61 -0.11 -8.63 -22.09
C LEU A 61 -0.21 -8.28 -20.60
N ARG A 62 -0.27 -6.96 -20.31
CA ARG A 62 -0.56 -6.45 -18.97
C ARG A 62 -2.08 -6.31 -18.80
N TYR A 63 -2.60 -6.77 -17.67
CA TYR A 63 -4.02 -6.67 -17.36
C TYR A 63 -4.31 -5.45 -16.49
N PRO A 64 -5.23 -4.54 -16.88
CA PRO A 64 -5.57 -3.38 -16.07
C PRO A 64 -6.45 -3.79 -14.89
N THR A 65 -6.00 -3.51 -13.66
CA THR A 65 -6.81 -3.68 -12.45
C THR A 65 -7.12 -2.35 -11.78
N TRP A 66 -8.22 -2.31 -11.04
CA TRP A 66 -8.62 -1.19 -10.20
C TRP A 66 -9.41 -1.69 -8.99
N TRP A 67 -9.35 -0.93 -7.89
CA TRP A 67 -10.09 -1.18 -6.67
C TRP A 67 -10.20 0.08 -5.81
N VAL A 68 -11.05 0.02 -4.78
CA VAL A 68 -11.21 1.06 -3.77
C VAL A 68 -10.99 0.45 -2.39
N SER A 69 -10.25 1.15 -1.54
CA SER A 69 -9.94 0.72 -0.19
C SER A 69 -10.38 1.75 0.84
N ASP A 70 -10.91 1.27 1.97
CA ASP A 70 -10.87 2.02 3.21
C ASP A 70 -9.46 1.85 3.80
N MET A 71 -8.74 2.96 3.92
CA MET A 71 -7.35 3.03 4.36
C MET A 71 -7.25 3.81 5.68
N HIS A 72 -6.44 3.32 6.60
CA HIS A 72 -6.00 4.07 7.76
C HIS A 72 -4.58 3.68 8.15
N VAL A 73 -3.91 4.59 8.85
CA VAL A 73 -2.61 4.34 9.48
C VAL A 73 -2.76 4.42 10.98
N ASP A 74 -1.98 3.62 11.68
CA ASP A 74 -1.77 3.76 13.11
C ASP A 74 -0.40 4.45 13.31
N PRO A 75 -0.35 5.64 13.94
CA PRO A 75 0.91 6.33 14.19
C PRO A 75 1.70 5.75 15.38
N ASP A 76 1.02 5.07 16.32
CA ASP A 76 1.64 4.47 17.51
C ASP A 76 2.18 3.06 17.21
N GLU A 77 1.52 2.35 16.29
CA GLU A 77 2.01 1.12 15.68
C GLU A 77 2.28 1.38 14.18
N PRO A 78 3.54 1.58 13.74
CA PRO A 78 3.85 1.95 12.36
C PRO A 78 3.35 0.88 11.39
N ALA A 79 2.12 1.09 10.92
CA ALA A 79 1.38 0.13 10.12
C ALA A 79 0.35 0.85 9.24
N VAL A 80 0.12 0.27 8.06
CA VAL A 80 -0.87 0.74 7.10
C VAL A 80 -1.89 -0.36 6.86
N TYR A 81 -3.15 -0.02 7.06
CA TYR A 81 -4.27 -0.94 6.94
C TYR A 81 -5.12 -0.59 5.73
N TYR A 82 -5.53 -1.61 4.98
CA TYR A 82 -6.48 -1.49 3.88
C TYR A 82 -7.57 -2.55 3.99
N ARG A 83 -8.81 -2.15 3.75
CA ARG A 83 -9.90 -3.06 3.43
C ARG A 83 -10.45 -2.70 2.07
N HIS A 84 -10.33 -3.62 1.11
CA HIS A 84 -10.83 -3.42 -0.25
C HIS A 84 -12.36 -3.49 -0.25
N VAL A 85 -13.01 -2.37 -0.53
CA VAL A 85 -14.46 -2.22 -0.49
C VAL A 85 -15.13 -2.29 -1.85
N ASP A 86 -14.38 -2.09 -2.94
CA ASP A 86 -14.90 -2.12 -4.31
C ASP A 86 -13.82 -2.55 -5.33
N GLY A 87 -14.26 -2.94 -6.53
CA GLY A 87 -13.42 -3.35 -7.65
C GLY A 87 -13.01 -4.83 -7.62
N ILE A 88 -12.00 -5.16 -8.44
CA ILE A 88 -11.64 -6.55 -8.78
C ILE A 88 -11.16 -7.34 -7.56
N THR A 89 -10.54 -6.66 -6.60
CA THR A 89 -9.94 -7.24 -5.39
C THR A 89 -10.78 -7.00 -4.13
N ARG A 90 -12.09 -6.72 -4.27
CA ARG A 90 -13.01 -6.49 -3.15
C ARG A 90 -12.99 -7.67 -2.16
N GLY A 91 -13.01 -7.35 -0.86
CA GLY A 91 -13.01 -8.31 0.23
C GLY A 91 -11.61 -8.70 0.73
N MET A 92 -10.54 -8.24 0.08
CA MET A 92 -9.19 -8.39 0.63
C MET A 92 -8.96 -7.40 1.78
N GLU A 93 -8.27 -7.88 2.81
CA GLU A 93 -7.76 -7.09 3.92
C GLU A 93 -6.23 -7.18 3.90
N VAL A 94 -5.56 -6.04 4.04
CA VAL A 94 -4.12 -5.92 3.90
C VAL A 94 -3.58 -5.09 5.06
N LYS A 95 -2.52 -5.59 5.69
CA LYS A 95 -1.76 -4.87 6.72
C LYS A 95 -0.29 -4.83 6.30
N TRP A 96 0.31 -3.65 6.26
CA TRP A 96 1.75 -3.48 6.13
C TRP A 96 2.26 -3.08 7.51
N MET A 97 3.24 -3.82 8.05
CA MET A 97 3.87 -3.53 9.35
C MET A 97 5.33 -3.17 9.13
N PHE A 98 5.84 -2.25 9.95
CA PHE A 98 7.22 -1.81 9.90
C PHE A 98 7.83 -1.96 11.29
N GLU A 99 8.95 -2.66 11.41
CA GLU A 99 9.59 -2.91 12.70
C GLU A 99 11.00 -2.33 12.70
N PRO A 100 11.36 -1.41 13.61
CA PRO A 100 12.71 -0.87 13.67
C PRO A 100 13.70 -1.96 14.14
N ARG A 101 14.85 -2.03 13.47
CA ARG A 101 15.97 -2.91 13.86
C ARG A 101 17.09 -2.12 14.54
N ALA A 102 17.90 -2.85 15.32
CA ALA A 102 19.00 -2.25 16.08
C ALA A 102 20.09 -1.58 15.21
N ASP A 103 20.22 -2.00 13.95
CA ASP A 103 21.17 -1.43 12.98
C ASP A 103 20.60 -0.24 12.18
N GLY A 104 19.40 0.25 12.54
CA GLY A 104 18.74 1.37 11.89
C GLY A 104 17.96 1.00 10.62
N SER A 105 17.94 -0.28 10.24
CA SER A 105 17.09 -0.81 9.16
C SER A 105 15.66 -1.12 9.65
N THR A 106 14.79 -1.52 8.72
CA THR A 106 13.43 -2.02 8.98
C THR A 106 13.35 -3.50 8.58
#